data_AF-A0A8I1RV13-F1
#
_entry.id   AF-A0A8I1RV13-F1
#
_cell.length_a   1.000
_cell.length_b   1.000
_cell.length_c   1.000
_cell.angle_alpha   90.00
_cell.angle_beta   90.00
_cell.angle_gamma   90.00
#
_symmetry.space_group_name_H-M   'P 1'
#
loop_
_entity.id
_entity.type
_entity.pdbx_description
1 polymer ?
#
loop_
_entity_poly.entity_id
_entity_poly.type
_entity_poly.pdbx_seq_one_letter_code
_entity_poly.pdbx_strand_id
1 'polypeptide(L)'
;MSDGLATVLLSTQTLADLLAARGLDAAGMVAVHNTLHPSDMCGDFRTMDDVIAAGALALLDRMQDGPRIPHDALVLSFAALDHERARLTGFRRFLMRRQGIVPTDIVYDYDAAHLLHAFIARAETPVFYDAFDEDGLSDLIGNLVVQWPQPVTRDVIGADDAGLVALTP
;
A
#
# COMPACT_ATOMS: atom_id res chain seq x y z
N MET A 1 -16.98 45.63 -17.57
CA MET A 1 -15.82 44.85 -18.04
C MET A 1 -15.01 44.56 -16.78
N SER A 2 -15.46 43.70 -15.86
CA SER A 2 -15.45 42.22 -15.92
C SER A 2 -14.20 41.71 -16.64
N ASP A 3 -13.18 41.31 -15.88
CA ASP A 3 -13.01 39.90 -15.60
C ASP A 3 -12.30 39.69 -14.26
N GLY A 4 -13.00 38.98 -13.37
CA GLY A 4 -12.45 38.51 -12.12
C GLY A 4 -11.49 37.38 -12.42
N LEU A 5 -10.23 37.54 -12.01
CA LEU A 5 -9.29 36.44 -11.86
C LEU A 5 -9.84 35.50 -10.79
N ALA A 6 -10.70 34.58 -11.21
CA ALA A 6 -10.98 33.38 -10.46
C ALA A 6 -9.69 32.57 -10.45
N THR A 7 -8.86 32.79 -9.42
CA THR A 7 -7.90 31.79 -8.97
C THR A 7 -8.70 30.54 -8.71
N VAL A 8 -8.67 29.59 -9.65
CA VAL A 8 -9.14 28.23 -9.41
C VAL A 8 -8.21 27.67 -8.36
N LEU A 9 -8.62 27.76 -7.09
CA LEU A 9 -8.10 26.89 -6.05
C LEU A 9 -8.47 25.47 -6.49
N LEU A 10 -7.54 24.77 -7.14
CA LEU A 10 -7.62 23.32 -7.24
C LEU A 10 -7.68 22.84 -5.79
N SER A 11 -8.85 22.42 -5.32
CA SER A 11 -8.94 21.86 -3.98
C SER A 11 -8.11 20.59 -3.99
N THR A 12 -6.97 20.61 -3.31
CA THR A 12 -6.20 19.41 -3.03
C THR A 12 -7.08 18.47 -2.23
N GLN A 13 -7.63 17.44 -2.88
CA GLN A 13 -8.44 16.44 -2.20
C GLN A 13 -7.50 15.47 -1.48
N THR A 14 -7.67 15.31 -0.18
CA THR A 14 -6.92 14.29 0.57
C THR A 14 -7.52 12.90 0.32
N LEU A 15 -6.76 11.85 0.61
CA LEU A 15 -7.29 10.48 0.63
C LEU A 15 -8.48 10.38 1.59
N ALA A 16 -8.40 11.03 2.75
CA ALA A 16 -9.46 11.07 3.75
C ALA A 16 -10.77 11.66 3.18
N ASP A 17 -10.68 12.78 2.46
CA ASP A 17 -11.85 13.41 1.82
C ASP A 17 -12.50 12.49 0.79
N LEU A 18 -11.68 11.78 0.00
CA LEU A 18 -12.15 10.83 -1.01
C LEU A 18 -12.84 9.61 -0.37
N LEU A 19 -12.30 9.10 0.73
CA LEU A 19 -12.90 7.99 1.49
C LEU A 19 -14.21 8.43 2.17
N ALA A 20 -14.23 9.62 2.77
CA ALA A 20 -15.41 10.17 3.42
C ALA A 20 -16.57 10.37 2.43
N ALA A 21 -16.28 10.82 1.21
CA ALA A 21 -17.28 10.94 0.12
C ALA A 21 -17.93 9.59 -0.27
N ARG A 22 -17.30 8.47 0.11
CA ARG A 22 -17.80 7.10 -0.11
C ARG A 22 -18.40 6.47 1.16
N GLY A 23 -18.51 7.24 2.25
CA GLY A 23 -19.02 6.76 3.53
C GLY A 23 -18.02 5.91 4.32
N LEU A 24 -16.73 5.99 4.01
CA LEU A 24 -15.66 5.30 4.73
C LEU A 24 -14.94 6.25 5.70
N ASP A 25 -14.55 5.74 6.85
CA ASP A 25 -13.79 6.49 7.87
C ASP A 25 -12.29 6.17 7.77
N ALA A 26 -11.50 7.14 7.33
CA ALA A 26 -10.06 7.01 7.16
C ALA A 26 -9.30 6.85 8.49
N ALA A 27 -9.82 7.38 9.60
CA ALA A 27 -9.15 7.34 10.90
C ALA A 27 -9.01 5.91 11.45
N GLY A 28 -9.84 4.99 10.99
CA GLY A 28 -9.79 3.56 11.33
C GLY A 28 -8.94 2.72 10.37
N MET A 29 -8.25 3.32 9.40
CA MET A 29 -7.55 2.60 8.32
C MET A 29 -6.06 2.94 8.27
N VAL A 30 -5.29 2.01 7.71
CA VAL A 30 -3.86 2.15 7.46
C VAL A 30 -3.60 2.22 5.97
N ALA A 31 -2.72 3.11 5.54
CA ALA A 31 -2.17 3.13 4.19
C ALA A 31 -0.75 2.55 4.19
N VAL A 32 -0.49 1.62 3.25
CA VAL A 32 0.82 0.97 3.09
C VAL A 32 1.40 1.35 1.72
N HIS A 33 2.65 1.81 1.71
CA HIS A 33 3.42 2.15 0.52
C HIS A 33 4.44 1.05 0.23
N ASN A 34 4.03 0.09 -0.58
CA ASN A 34 4.84 -1.05 -0.96
C ASN A 34 5.93 -0.64 -1.93
N THR A 35 7.17 -0.90 -1.54
CA THR A 35 8.38 -0.76 -2.37
C THR A 35 9.14 -2.08 -2.39
N LEU A 36 9.87 -2.33 -3.47
CA LEU A 36 10.79 -3.46 -3.53
C LEU A 36 12.09 -3.03 -2.88
N HIS A 37 12.41 -3.63 -1.74
CA HIS A 37 13.65 -3.32 -1.05
C HIS A 37 14.86 -3.74 -1.92
N PRO A 38 15.94 -2.95 -2.01
CA PRO A 38 17.07 -3.25 -2.90
C PRO A 38 17.72 -4.62 -2.64
N SER A 39 17.77 -5.07 -1.38
CA SER A 39 18.29 -6.40 -1.03
C SER A 39 17.36 -7.56 -1.40
N ASP A 40 16.11 -7.27 -1.73
CA ASP A 40 15.10 -8.27 -2.11
C ASP A 40 15.04 -8.45 -3.64
N MET A 41 15.78 -7.63 -4.39
CA MET A 41 15.85 -7.69 -5.85
C MET A 41 16.58 -8.95 -6.33
N CYS A 42 16.08 -9.55 -7.41
CA CYS A 42 16.69 -10.71 -8.06
C CYS A 42 16.51 -10.63 -9.59
N GLY A 43 16.84 -11.71 -10.32
CA GLY A 43 16.68 -11.76 -11.77
C GLY A 43 15.24 -11.53 -12.24
N ASP A 44 14.28 -12.08 -11.50
CA ASP A 44 12.85 -12.04 -11.81
C ASP A 44 12.17 -10.78 -11.26
N PHE A 45 12.68 -10.21 -10.16
CA PHE A 45 12.13 -9.00 -9.52
C PHE A 45 13.19 -7.91 -9.44
N ARG A 46 13.24 -7.03 -10.44
CA ARG A 46 14.20 -5.90 -10.48
C ARG A 46 13.55 -4.58 -10.12
N THR A 47 12.24 -4.49 -10.28
CA THR A 47 11.44 -3.27 -10.10
C THR A 47 10.08 -3.60 -9.50
N MET A 48 9.36 -2.58 -9.02
CA MET A 48 7.96 -2.76 -8.63
C MET A 48 7.07 -3.20 -9.79
N ASP A 49 7.38 -2.79 -11.03
CA ASP A 49 6.63 -3.23 -12.21
C ASP A 49 6.77 -4.74 -12.44
N ASP A 50 7.95 -5.32 -12.20
CA ASP A 50 8.13 -6.78 -12.30
C ASP A 50 7.29 -7.51 -11.24
N VAL A 51 7.28 -7.01 -10.00
CA VAL A 51 6.48 -7.56 -8.89
C VAL A 51 4.99 -7.54 -9.23
N ILE A 52 4.50 -6.42 -9.80
CA ILE A 52 3.11 -6.26 -10.22
C ILE A 52 2.79 -7.22 -11.38
N ALA A 53 3.64 -7.27 -12.41
CA ALA A 53 3.43 -8.10 -13.59
C ALA A 53 3.39 -9.60 -13.26
N ALA A 54 4.15 -10.02 -12.24
CA ALA A 54 4.14 -11.39 -11.73
C ALA A 54 2.98 -11.70 -10.77
N GLY A 55 2.15 -10.71 -10.41
CA GLY A 55 1.07 -10.90 -9.42
C GLY A 55 1.55 -11.07 -7.97
N ALA A 56 2.82 -10.78 -7.69
CA ALA A 56 3.45 -11.02 -6.38
C ALA A 56 3.21 -9.89 -5.37
N LEU A 57 2.55 -8.80 -5.76
CA LEU A 57 2.34 -7.64 -4.88
C LEU A 57 1.53 -7.99 -3.62
N ALA A 58 0.52 -8.84 -3.75
CA ALA A 58 -0.28 -9.26 -2.60
C ALA A 58 0.53 -10.09 -1.59
N LEU A 59 1.58 -10.77 -2.02
CA LEU A 59 2.53 -11.43 -1.13
C LEU A 59 3.39 -10.39 -0.41
N LEU A 60 3.97 -9.44 -1.16
CA LEU A 60 4.83 -8.38 -0.60
C LEU A 60 4.13 -7.58 0.50
N ASP A 61 2.87 -7.21 0.24
CA ASP A 61 2.02 -6.41 1.13
C ASP A 61 1.79 -7.06 2.50
N ARG A 62 1.82 -8.39 2.56
CA ARG A 62 1.55 -9.19 3.77
C ARG A 62 2.80 -9.47 4.61
N MET A 63 3.96 -8.93 4.24
CA MET A 63 5.22 -9.10 4.95
C MET A 63 5.69 -7.77 5.53
N GLN A 64 5.88 -7.70 6.85
CA GLN A 64 6.31 -6.48 7.54
C GLN A 64 7.46 -6.77 8.49
N ASP A 65 8.46 -5.89 8.51
CA ASP A 65 9.51 -5.95 9.53
C ASP A 65 9.04 -5.20 10.78
N GLY A 66 8.55 -5.95 11.76
CA GLY A 66 7.90 -5.49 12.97
C GLY A 66 6.35 -5.45 12.87
N PRO A 67 5.65 -5.37 14.02
CA PRO A 67 4.19 -5.34 14.09
C PRO A 67 3.65 -3.93 13.73
N ARG A 68 3.92 -3.48 12.51
CA ARG A 68 3.67 -2.11 12.06
C ARG A 68 2.21 -1.84 11.69
N ILE A 69 1.50 -2.89 11.27
CA ILE A 69 0.06 -2.84 10.99
C ILE A 69 -0.66 -3.52 12.18
N PRO A 70 -1.64 -2.87 12.81
CA PRO A 70 -2.41 -3.48 13.89
C PRO A 70 -3.12 -4.76 13.45
N HIS A 71 -3.37 -5.67 14.39
CA HIS A 71 -4.21 -6.83 14.13
C HIS A 71 -5.66 -6.38 13.84
N ASP A 72 -6.31 -6.99 12.84
CA ASP A 72 -7.67 -6.67 12.41
C ASP A 72 -7.84 -5.24 11.87
N ALA A 73 -6.81 -4.75 11.18
CA ALA A 73 -6.83 -3.44 10.54
C ALA A 73 -7.40 -3.50 9.13
N LEU A 74 -8.14 -2.46 8.75
CA LEU A 74 -8.42 -2.14 7.35
C LEU A 74 -7.20 -1.47 6.72
N VAL A 75 -6.77 -1.97 5.58
CA VAL A 75 -5.52 -1.61 4.91
C VAL A 75 -5.79 -1.20 3.46
N LEU A 76 -5.28 -0.04 3.09
CA LEU A 76 -5.19 0.46 1.72
C LEU A 76 -3.77 0.23 1.23
N SER A 77 -3.61 -0.69 0.29
CA SER A 77 -2.31 -1.12 -0.20
C SER A 77 -1.95 -0.36 -1.47
N PHE A 78 -0.90 0.45 -1.40
CA PHE A 78 -0.41 1.21 -2.54
C PHE A 78 0.91 0.63 -3.05
N ALA A 79 1.04 0.47 -4.35
CA ALA A 79 2.33 0.18 -4.99
C ALA A 79 3.02 1.49 -5.35
N ALA A 80 4.29 1.62 -4.98
CA ALA A 80 5.09 2.77 -5.33
C ALA A 80 5.24 2.90 -6.86
N LEU A 81 5.12 4.14 -7.34
CA LEU A 81 5.39 4.56 -8.70
C LEU A 81 6.54 5.59 -8.69
N ASP A 82 6.93 6.06 -9.87
CA ASP A 82 7.89 7.16 -9.98
C ASP A 82 7.35 8.47 -9.38
N HIS A 83 8.29 9.32 -8.96
CA HIS A 83 8.04 10.68 -8.46
C HIS A 83 7.10 10.69 -7.24
N GLU A 84 7.33 9.80 -6.28
CA GLU A 84 6.66 9.82 -4.96
C GLU A 84 5.14 9.58 -5.04
N ARG A 85 4.70 9.02 -6.16
CA ARG A 85 3.31 8.62 -6.37
C ARG A 85 3.14 7.17 -5.98
N ALA A 86 1.92 6.81 -5.61
CA ALA A 86 1.58 5.44 -5.30
C ALA A 86 0.19 5.11 -5.83
N ARG A 87 0.03 3.94 -6.46
CA ARG A 87 -1.26 3.50 -7.01
C ARG A 87 -1.93 2.56 -6.03
N LEU A 88 -3.22 2.77 -5.77
CA LEU A 88 -4.01 1.85 -4.96
C LEU A 88 -4.14 0.51 -5.68
N THR A 89 -3.82 -0.58 -4.99
CA THR A 89 -3.81 -1.95 -5.53
C THR A 89 -4.65 -2.93 -4.74
N GLY A 90 -5.10 -2.55 -3.54
CA GLY A 90 -5.97 -3.37 -2.72
C GLY A 90 -6.62 -2.58 -1.60
N PHE A 91 -7.79 -3.04 -1.20
CA PHE A 91 -8.45 -2.65 0.04
C PHE A 91 -8.81 -3.94 0.78
N ARG A 92 -8.20 -4.16 1.94
CA ARG A 92 -8.19 -5.46 2.60
C ARG A 92 -8.28 -5.33 4.11
N ARG A 93 -8.73 -6.39 4.76
CA ARG A 93 -8.58 -6.60 6.20
C ARG A 93 -7.40 -7.50 6.49
N PHE A 94 -6.50 -7.04 7.35
CA PHE A 94 -5.28 -7.73 7.72
C PHE A 94 -5.39 -8.36 9.10
N LEU A 95 -5.23 -9.68 9.18
CA LEU A 95 -5.15 -10.42 10.45
C LEU A 95 -3.71 -10.83 10.70
N MET A 96 -3.07 -10.17 11.67
CA MET A 96 -1.70 -10.49 12.08
C MET A 96 -1.60 -11.94 12.55
N ARG A 97 -0.66 -12.70 11.98
CA ARG A 97 -0.33 -14.06 12.41
C ARG A 97 0.52 -14.03 13.68
N ARG A 98 0.52 -15.15 14.41
CA ARG A 98 1.49 -15.37 15.48
C ARG A 98 2.91 -15.35 14.91
N GLN A 99 3.86 -14.85 15.69
CA GLN A 99 5.26 -14.79 15.29
C GLN A 99 5.76 -16.16 14.80
N GLY A 100 6.50 -16.15 13.68
CA GLY A 100 7.04 -17.36 13.05
C GLY A 100 6.03 -18.17 12.22
N ILE A 101 4.78 -17.73 12.09
CA ILE A 101 3.77 -18.39 11.25
C ILE A 101 3.57 -17.61 9.95
N VAL A 102 4.07 -18.17 8.86
CA VAL A 102 3.86 -17.66 7.50
C VAL A 102 2.57 -18.25 6.92
N PRO A 103 1.70 -17.46 6.26
CA PRO A 103 0.58 -17.98 5.48
C PRO A 103 1.04 -19.04 4.48
N THR A 104 0.34 -20.17 4.40
CA THR A 104 0.75 -21.30 3.56
C THR A 104 0.76 -20.95 2.07
N ASP A 105 -0.18 -20.11 1.64
CA ASP A 105 -0.24 -19.63 0.25
C ASP A 105 0.99 -18.78 -0.13
N ILE A 106 1.59 -18.06 0.82
CA ILE A 106 2.89 -17.37 0.61
C ILE A 106 4.04 -18.38 0.48
N VAL A 107 4.03 -19.43 1.31
CA VAL A 107 5.10 -20.44 1.31
C VAL A 107 5.11 -21.28 0.03
N TYR A 108 3.94 -21.54 -0.56
CA TYR A 108 3.79 -22.36 -1.76
C TYR A 108 3.74 -21.56 -3.07
N ASP A 109 3.89 -20.24 -3.01
CA ASP A 109 4.08 -19.40 -4.19
C ASP A 109 5.52 -19.55 -4.69
N TYR A 110 5.75 -20.54 -5.55
CA TYR A 110 7.07 -20.84 -6.10
C TYR A 110 7.66 -19.69 -6.91
N ASP A 111 6.81 -18.92 -7.59
CA ASP A 111 7.23 -17.83 -8.45
C ASP A 111 7.71 -16.62 -7.63
N ALA A 112 7.13 -16.42 -6.43
CA ALA A 112 7.51 -15.33 -5.52
C ALA A 112 8.31 -15.78 -4.29
N ALA A 113 8.68 -17.07 -4.16
CA ALA A 113 9.41 -17.61 -3.02
C ALA A 113 10.74 -16.89 -2.74
N HIS A 114 11.39 -16.35 -3.78
CA HIS A 114 12.61 -15.55 -3.63
C HIS A 114 12.38 -14.28 -2.81
N LEU A 115 11.25 -13.60 -3.00
CA LEU A 115 10.89 -12.39 -2.23
C LEU A 115 10.71 -12.72 -0.75
N LEU A 116 10.03 -13.84 -0.45
CA LEU A 116 9.85 -14.33 0.92
C LEU A 116 11.20 -14.63 1.58
N HIS A 117 12.06 -15.40 0.92
CA HIS A 117 13.34 -15.78 1.47
C HIS A 117 14.27 -14.58 1.68
N ALA A 118 14.30 -13.64 0.72
CA ALA A 118 15.10 -12.42 0.85
C ALA A 118 14.60 -11.55 2.02
N PHE A 119 13.27 -11.38 2.14
CA PHE A 119 12.67 -10.68 3.27
C PHE A 119 13.04 -11.32 4.61
N ILE A 120 12.86 -12.64 4.77
CA ILE A 120 13.20 -13.35 6.02
C ILE A 120 14.70 -13.23 6.33
N ALA A 121 15.56 -13.27 5.32
CA ALA A 121 17.01 -13.18 5.52
C ALA A 121 17.45 -11.81 6.04
N ARG A 122 16.71 -10.73 5.75
CA ARG A 122 17.06 -9.37 6.18
C ARG A 122 16.26 -8.84 7.35
N ALA A 123 15.02 -9.29 7.55
CA ALA A 123 14.11 -8.71 8.52
C ALA A 123 14.58 -9.01 9.96
N GLU A 124 14.54 -8.00 10.82
CA GLU A 124 14.89 -8.19 12.24
C GLU A 124 13.75 -8.87 13.00
N THR A 125 12.51 -8.47 12.72
CA THR A 125 11.29 -8.97 13.37
C THR A 125 10.21 -9.28 12.32
N PRO A 126 10.36 -10.35 11.52
CA PRO A 126 9.39 -10.65 10.47
C PRO A 126 7.98 -10.93 11.03
N VAL A 127 7.00 -10.21 10.49
CA VAL A 127 5.57 -10.35 10.78
C VAL A 127 4.81 -10.61 9.48
N PHE A 128 3.84 -11.52 9.56
CA PHE A 128 3.02 -11.92 8.41
C PHE A 128 1.53 -11.74 8.73
N TYR A 129 0.74 -11.50 7.68
CA TYR A 129 -0.69 -11.25 7.79
C TYR A 129 -1.48 -12.18 6.87
N ASP A 130 -2.64 -12.64 7.33
CA ASP A 130 -3.71 -13.00 6.40
C ASP A 130 -4.34 -11.72 5.87
N ALA A 131 -4.78 -11.76 4.61
CA ALA A 131 -5.47 -10.65 3.99
C ALA A 131 -6.77 -11.13 3.35
N PHE A 132 -7.84 -10.38 3.58
CA PHE A 132 -9.16 -10.62 3.00
C PHE A 132 -9.58 -9.36 2.25
N ASP A 133 -9.98 -9.48 1.00
CA ASP A 133 -10.46 -8.33 0.23
C ASP A 133 -11.75 -7.76 0.85
N GLU A 134 -11.85 -6.44 0.84
CA GLU A 134 -12.98 -5.68 1.36
C GLU A 134 -13.68 -4.92 0.21
N ASP A 135 -14.99 -4.74 0.33
CA ASP A 135 -15.81 -4.11 -0.70
C ASP A 135 -15.80 -2.57 -0.62
N GLY A 136 -16.32 -1.90 -1.65
CA GLY A 136 -16.61 -0.46 -1.64
C GLY A 136 -15.59 0.44 -2.33
N LEU A 137 -14.40 -0.08 -2.66
CA LEU A 137 -13.34 0.65 -3.37
C LEU A 137 -12.90 -0.02 -4.69
N SER A 138 -13.65 -1.00 -5.19
CA SER A 138 -13.27 -1.81 -6.35
C SER A 138 -13.00 -0.99 -7.62
N ASP A 139 -13.72 0.12 -7.82
CA ASP A 139 -13.55 1.03 -8.95
C ASP A 139 -12.28 1.91 -8.83
N LEU A 140 -11.73 2.05 -7.62
CA LEU A 140 -10.48 2.79 -7.38
C LEU A 140 -9.25 1.90 -7.43
N ILE A 141 -9.40 0.59 -7.19
CA ILE A 141 -8.28 -0.34 -7.29
C ILE A 141 -7.72 -0.32 -8.72
N GLY A 142 -6.42 -0.05 -8.85
CA GLY A 142 -5.73 0.11 -10.12
C GLY A 142 -5.83 1.52 -10.73
N ASN A 143 -6.76 2.36 -10.28
CA ASN A 143 -7.06 3.67 -10.87
C ASN A 143 -6.65 4.84 -9.99
N LEU A 144 -6.87 4.74 -8.67
CA LEU A 144 -6.49 5.80 -7.74
C LEU A 144 -4.98 5.87 -7.62
N VAL A 145 -4.44 7.05 -7.87
CA VAL A 145 -3.05 7.40 -7.57
C VAL A 145 -3.06 8.46 -6.48
N VAL A 146 -2.17 8.32 -5.50
CA VAL A 146 -1.93 9.34 -4.47
C VAL A 146 -0.50 9.87 -4.57
N GLN A 147 -0.29 11.09 -4.13
CA GLN A 147 1.02 11.57 -3.73
C GLN A 147 1.28 11.09 -2.30
N TRP A 148 2.43 10.46 -2.08
CA TRP A 148 2.84 10.03 -0.74
C TRP A 148 3.50 11.19 0.03
N PRO A 149 3.28 11.31 1.35
CA PRO A 149 3.92 12.35 2.17
C PRO A 149 5.45 12.36 2.04
N GLN A 150 6.02 13.56 1.91
CA GLN A 150 7.46 13.75 1.77
C GLN A 150 8.12 14.34 3.02
N PRO A 151 9.37 13.93 3.33
CA PRO A 151 10.09 12.80 2.72
C PRO A 151 9.46 11.45 3.10
N VAL A 152 9.56 10.45 2.22
CA VAL A 152 9.10 9.07 2.50
C VAL A 152 9.96 8.46 3.62
N THR A 153 9.57 8.73 4.86
CA THR A 153 10.23 8.23 6.07
C THR A 153 9.51 7.02 6.66
N ARG A 154 8.26 6.81 6.25
CA ARG A 154 7.37 5.75 6.71
C ARG A 154 6.56 5.24 5.52
N ASP A 155 6.67 3.94 5.28
CA ASP A 155 5.89 3.14 4.34
C ASP A 155 4.56 2.64 4.93
N VAL A 156 4.31 2.83 6.23
CA VAL A 156 3.03 2.53 6.88
C VAL A 156 2.59 3.75 7.68
N ILE A 157 1.44 4.33 7.33
CA ILE A 157 0.86 5.54 7.95
C ILE A 157 -0.66 5.42 8.07
N GLY A 158 -1.29 6.35 8.80
CA GLY A 158 -2.76 6.44 8.85
C GLY A 158 -3.31 6.86 7.48
N ALA A 159 -4.46 6.30 7.08
CA ALA A 159 -5.12 6.71 5.83
C ALA A 159 -5.70 8.14 5.89
N ASP A 160 -5.79 8.70 7.10
CA ASP A 160 -6.19 10.08 7.40
C ASP A 160 -5.03 11.09 7.40
N ASP A 161 -3.80 10.65 7.10
CA ASP A 161 -2.65 11.54 7.00
C ASP A 161 -2.90 12.63 5.96
N ALA A 162 -2.85 13.90 6.39
CA ALA A 162 -3.15 15.05 5.53
C ALA A 162 -2.17 15.22 4.36
N GLY A 163 -1.00 14.57 4.42
CA GLY A 163 -0.04 14.53 3.32
C GLY A 163 -0.38 13.50 2.24
N LEU A 164 -1.34 12.59 2.47
CA LEU A 164 -1.86 11.68 1.44
C LEU A 164 -2.85 12.42 0.56
N VAL A 165 -2.37 12.87 -0.59
CA VAL A 165 -3.16 13.66 -1.54
C VAL A 165 -3.61 12.77 -2.68
N ALA A 166 -4.92 12.71 -2.94
CA ALA A 166 -5.47 12.02 -4.09
C ALA A 166 -5.14 12.79 -5.37
N LEU A 167 -4.50 12.12 -6.32
CA LEU A 167 -4.27 12.65 -7.66
C LEU A 167 -5.46 12.23 -8.51
N THR A 168 -6.37 13.18 -8.73
CA THR A 168 -7.41 13.00 -9.74
C THR A 168 -6.76 12.95 -11.13
N PRO A 169 -7.24 12.07 -12.04
CA PRO A 169 -6.84 12.13 -13.44
C PRO A 169 -7.24 13.46 -14.09
#